data_AF-A0A954MZU4-F1
#
_entry.id   AF-A0A954MZU4-F1
#
_cell.length_a   1.000
_cell.length_b   1.000
_cell.length_c   1.000
_cell.angle_alpha   90.00
_cell.angle_beta   90.00
_cell.angle_gamma   90.00
#
_symmetry.space_group_name_H-M   'P 1'
#
loop_
_entity.id
_entity.type
_entity.pdbx_description
1 polymer ?
#
loop_
_entity_poly.entity_id
_entity_poly.type
_entity_poly.pdbx_seq_one_letter_code
_entity_poly.pdbx_strand_id
1 'polypeptide(L)'
;TLVLACVFLAIKSYEYYGKFSHEILPGIIPESHQESLEKLVRVMNKKIQVNEYEDRIAALDRKVADLTAKKEKENLITPVKEEIKKTQQKFDEARAIQLEYQPLIDKLSANRGNTIEGEHEAAHLFDEVEKTTLPELQKKHPVLAGIHIPHPIPYGNLFASCYFLMTGFHALHVIVGMILFLIILGKGLSGKLTAANSDFVENAGLYWHFVDLVWIFLFPLLYIV
;
A
#
# COMPACT_ATOMS: atom_id res chain seq x y z
N THR A 1 -11.42 -8.47 30.94
CA THR A 1 -10.64 -7.33 30.41
C THR A 1 -9.51 -7.79 29.51
N LEU A 2 -8.58 -8.64 29.97
CA LEU A 2 -7.43 -9.08 29.17
C LEU A 2 -7.82 -9.77 27.85
N VAL A 3 -8.80 -10.68 27.88
CA VAL A 3 -9.33 -11.32 26.66
C VAL A 3 -9.91 -10.29 25.69
N LEU A 4 -10.65 -9.29 26.19
CA LEU A 4 -11.23 -8.23 25.36
C LEU A 4 -10.14 -7.36 24.72
N ALA A 5 -9.06 -7.06 25.46
CA ALA A 5 -7.91 -6.34 24.93
C ALA A 5 -7.19 -7.14 23.83
N CYS A 6 -7.02 -8.46 24.01
CA CYS A 6 -6.47 -9.32 22.96
C CYS A 6 -7.34 -9.34 21.71
N VAL A 7 -8.66 -9.47 21.87
CA VAL A 7 -9.62 -9.43 20.75
C VAL A 7 -9.55 -8.09 20.03
N PHE A 8 -9.52 -6.98 20.79
CA PHE A 8 -9.39 -5.64 20.24
C PHE A 8 -8.10 -5.49 19.40
N LEU A 9 -6.95 -5.90 19.96
CA LEU A 9 -5.67 -5.85 19.23
C LEU A 9 -5.67 -6.75 18.01
N ALA A 10 -6.32 -7.92 18.05
CA ALA A 10 -6.45 -8.80 16.89
C ALA A 10 -7.27 -8.14 15.77
N ILE A 11 -8.42 -7.54 16.11
CA ILE A 11 -9.24 -6.79 15.15
C ILE A 11 -8.44 -5.64 14.54
N LYS A 12 -7.74 -4.86 15.37
CA LYS A 12 -6.88 -3.76 14.88
C LYS A 12 -5.75 -4.26 14.00
N SER A 13 -5.09 -5.35 14.38
CA SER A 13 -4.02 -5.94 13.57
C SER A 13 -4.54 -6.36 12.19
N TYR A 14 -5.74 -6.94 12.13
CA TYR A 14 -6.39 -7.30 10.86
C TYR A 14 -6.79 -6.07 10.03
N GLU A 15 -7.39 -5.06 10.67
CA GLU A 15 -7.75 -3.80 10.01
C GLU A 15 -6.51 -3.11 9.41
N TYR A 16 -5.41 -3.05 10.17
CA TYR A 16 -4.16 -2.46 9.72
C TYR A 16 -3.56 -3.25 8.56
N TYR A 17 -3.54 -4.58 8.66
CA TYR A 17 -3.06 -5.44 7.58
C TYR A 17 -3.78 -5.15 6.26
N GLY A 18 -5.11 -4.97 6.30
CA GLY A 18 -5.89 -4.56 5.13
C GLY A 18 -5.49 -3.18 4.59
N LYS A 19 -5.27 -2.19 5.47
CA LYS A 19 -4.83 -0.84 5.06
C LYS A 19 -3.45 -0.87 4.40
N PHE A 20 -2.52 -1.69 4.90
CA PHE A 20 -1.21 -1.89 4.28
C PHE A 20 -1.31 -2.58 2.93
N SER A 21 -2.16 -3.60 2.78
CA SER A 21 -2.32 -4.33 1.51
C SER A 21 -2.98 -3.51 0.40
N HIS A 22 -3.81 -2.52 0.77
CA HIS A 22 -4.51 -1.64 -0.17
C HIS A 22 -3.84 -0.27 -0.36
N GLU A 23 -2.60 -0.09 0.14
CA GLU A 23 -1.86 1.18 0.03
C GLU A 23 -2.61 2.40 0.62
N ILE A 24 -3.46 2.20 1.63
CA ILE A 24 -4.19 3.26 2.33
C ILE A 24 -3.33 3.77 3.49
N LEU A 25 -2.16 4.32 3.12
CA LEU A 25 -1.17 4.82 4.06
C LEU A 25 -1.02 6.33 3.94
N PRO A 26 -0.63 7.02 5.03
CA PRO A 26 -0.34 8.44 4.98
C PRO A 26 0.76 8.71 3.95
N GLY A 27 0.52 9.67 3.07
CA GLY A 27 1.39 10.06 1.96
C GLY A 27 1.18 9.27 0.66
N ILE A 28 0.22 8.35 0.59
CA ILE A 28 -0.08 7.53 -0.60
C ILE A 28 -1.52 7.73 -1.10
N ILE A 29 -2.36 8.44 -0.34
CA ILE A 29 -3.75 8.72 -0.72
C ILE A 29 -3.74 9.93 -1.66
N PRO A 30 -4.31 9.81 -2.87
CA PRO A 30 -4.36 10.95 -3.76
C PRO A 30 -5.29 12.04 -3.21
N GLU A 31 -4.80 13.28 -3.18
CA GLU A 31 -5.58 14.44 -2.72
C GLU A 31 -6.19 15.25 -3.88
N SER A 32 -5.72 15.01 -5.11
CA SER A 32 -6.20 15.65 -6.33
C SER A 32 -6.48 14.66 -7.47
N HIS A 33 -7.26 15.09 -8.47
CA HIS A 33 -7.55 14.26 -9.65
C HIS A 33 -6.27 13.98 -10.44
N GLN A 34 -5.36 14.96 -10.49
CA GLN A 34 -4.05 14.79 -11.11
C GLN A 34 -3.23 13.69 -10.41
N GLU A 35 -3.12 13.73 -9.08
CA GLU A 35 -2.38 12.73 -8.30
C GLU A 35 -2.97 11.33 -8.47
N SER A 36 -4.30 11.25 -8.56
CA SER A 36 -5.01 10.00 -8.82
C SER A 36 -4.63 9.39 -10.18
N LEU A 37 -4.57 10.21 -11.22
CA LEU A 37 -4.18 9.79 -12.57
C LEU A 37 -2.69 9.45 -12.66
N GLU A 38 -1.82 10.20 -11.98
CA GLU A 38 -0.40 9.85 -11.86
C GLU A 38 -0.21 8.50 -11.16
N LYS A 39 -0.99 8.23 -10.11
CA LYS A 39 -0.99 6.93 -9.42
C LYS A 39 -1.50 5.80 -10.32
N LEU A 40 -2.54 6.04 -11.12
CA LEU A 40 -3.02 5.09 -12.13
C LEU A 40 -1.91 4.74 -13.13
N VAL A 41 -1.26 5.74 -13.72
CA VAL A 41 -0.15 5.54 -14.67
C VAL A 41 0.98 4.74 -14.02
N ARG A 42 1.32 5.05 -12.76
CA ARG A 42 2.32 4.30 -11.99
C ARG A 42 1.94 2.82 -11.84
N VAL A 43 0.69 2.53 -11.50
CA VAL A 43 0.19 1.15 -11.36
C VAL A 43 0.19 0.41 -12.70
N MET A 44 -0.22 1.07 -13.79
CA MET A 44 -0.16 0.48 -15.14
C MET A 44 1.28 0.15 -15.53
N ASN A 45 2.22 1.07 -15.38
CA ASN A 45 3.64 0.84 -15.67
C ASN A 45 4.21 -0.31 -14.83
N LYS A 46 3.83 -0.40 -13.55
CA LYS A 46 4.26 -1.49 -12.66
C LYS A 46 3.70 -2.86 -13.09
N LYS A 47 2.47 -2.92 -13.61
CA LYS A 47 1.87 -4.17 -14.10
C LYS A 47 2.42 -4.60 -15.45
N ILE A 48 2.73 -3.64 -16.33
CA ILE A 48 3.22 -3.91 -17.68
C ILE A 48 4.71 -4.31 -17.65
N GLN A 49 5.49 -3.82 -16.68
CA GLN A 49 6.88 -4.24 -16.43
C GLN A 49 7.84 -4.07 -17.62
N VAL A 50 7.63 -3.04 -18.47
CA VAL A 50 8.46 -2.81 -19.67
C VAL A 50 9.95 -2.79 -19.36
N ASN A 51 10.35 -2.06 -18.32
CA ASN A 51 11.75 -1.94 -17.90
C ASN A 51 12.35 -3.28 -17.43
N GLU A 52 11.56 -4.14 -16.77
CA GLU A 52 12.03 -5.45 -16.30
C GLU A 52 12.30 -6.39 -17.47
N TYR A 53 11.48 -6.33 -18.52
CA TYR A 53 11.74 -7.07 -19.75
C TYR A 53 12.97 -6.53 -20.49
N GLU A 54 13.15 -5.22 -20.57
CA GLU A 54 14.34 -4.59 -21.17
C GLU A 54 15.64 -5.03 -20.46
N ASP A 55 15.66 -4.95 -19.13
CA ASP A 55 16.79 -5.39 -18.31
C ASP A 55 17.08 -6.89 -18.50
N ARG A 56 16.03 -7.71 -18.60
CA ARG A 56 16.17 -9.16 -18.82
C ARG A 56 16.73 -9.49 -20.20
N ILE A 57 16.30 -8.79 -21.25
CA ILE A 57 16.86 -8.95 -22.60
C ILE A 57 18.34 -8.58 -22.59
N ALA A 58 18.70 -7.44 -22.01
CA ALA A 58 20.10 -7.00 -21.90
C ALA A 58 20.97 -8.00 -21.12
N ALA A 59 20.45 -8.60 -20.04
CA ALA A 59 21.15 -9.62 -19.27
C ALA A 59 21.35 -10.92 -20.06
N LEU A 60 20.33 -11.35 -20.81
CA LEU A 60 20.42 -12.53 -21.67
C LEU A 60 21.38 -12.33 -22.84
N ASP A 61 21.40 -11.15 -23.45
CA ASP A 61 22.35 -10.79 -24.51
C ASP A 61 23.80 -10.82 -24.01
N ARG A 62 24.06 -10.29 -22.80
CA ARG A 62 25.38 -10.42 -22.14
C ARG A 62 25.76 -11.89 -21.92
N LYS A 63 24.81 -12.71 -21.47
CA LYS A 63 25.04 -14.15 -21.26
C LYS A 63 25.37 -14.87 -22.57
N VAL A 64 24.72 -14.52 -23.68
CA VAL A 64 25.06 -15.05 -25.01
C VAL A 64 26.45 -14.60 -25.43
N ALA A 65 26.82 -13.33 -25.22
CA ALA A 65 28.15 -12.83 -25.54
C ALA A 65 29.25 -13.57 -24.75
N ASP A 66 29.05 -13.81 -23.45
CA ASP A 66 29.98 -14.53 -22.59
C ASP A 66 30.16 -15.99 -23.00
N LEU A 67 29.06 -16.70 -23.30
CA LEU A 67 29.10 -18.09 -23.76
C LEU A 67 29.79 -18.21 -25.14
N THR A 68 29.56 -17.22 -26.01
CA THR A 68 30.22 -17.15 -27.32
C THR A 68 31.71 -16.85 -27.17
N ALA A 69 32.11 -15.94 -26.27
CA ALA A 69 33.50 -15.63 -25.97
C ALA A 69 34.27 -16.82 -25.38
N LYS A 70 33.60 -17.64 -24.55
CA LYS A 70 34.13 -18.89 -23.97
C LYS A 70 34.17 -20.06 -24.97
N LYS A 71 33.74 -19.87 -26.22
CA LYS A 71 33.61 -20.93 -27.25
C LYS A 71 32.82 -22.13 -26.73
N GLU A 72 31.80 -21.89 -25.90
CA GLU A 72 30.97 -22.98 -25.41
C GLU A 72 30.14 -23.59 -26.53
N LYS A 73 29.69 -24.82 -26.31
CA LYS A 73 28.96 -25.60 -27.32
C LYS A 73 27.65 -24.91 -27.68
N GLU A 74 27.30 -24.96 -28.97
CA GLU A 74 26.06 -24.40 -29.56
C GLU A 74 24.81 -24.80 -28.76
N ASN A 75 24.79 -26.02 -28.22
CA ASN A 75 23.70 -26.57 -27.42
C ASN A 75 23.38 -25.78 -26.13
N LEU A 76 24.32 -24.96 -25.64
CA LEU A 76 24.14 -24.07 -24.48
C LEU A 76 23.70 -22.66 -24.90
N ILE A 77 23.95 -22.27 -26.14
CA ILE A 77 23.63 -20.95 -26.69
C ILE A 77 22.21 -20.91 -27.28
N THR A 78 21.80 -21.96 -27.99
CA THR A 78 20.46 -22.09 -28.59
C THR A 78 19.30 -21.86 -27.60
N PRO A 79 19.26 -22.47 -26.39
CA PRO A 79 18.16 -22.25 -25.46
C PRO A 79 18.10 -20.80 -24.95
N VAL A 80 19.24 -20.13 -24.80
CA VAL A 80 19.30 -18.73 -24.35
C VAL A 80 18.79 -17.80 -25.46
N LYS A 81 19.13 -18.06 -26.73
CA LYS A 81 18.60 -17.30 -27.87
C LYS A 81 17.08 -17.46 -28.01
N GLU A 82 16.55 -18.65 -27.76
CA GLU A 82 15.10 -18.88 -27.72
C GLU A 82 14.42 -18.15 -26.55
N GLU A 83 15.09 -18.06 -25.39
CA GLU A 83 14.59 -17.28 -24.25
C GLU A 83 14.58 -15.77 -24.56
N ILE A 84 15.61 -15.26 -25.25
CA ILE A 84 15.65 -13.87 -25.74
C ILE A 84 14.46 -13.60 -26.66
N LYS A 85 14.23 -14.47 -27.66
CA LYS A 85 13.12 -14.31 -28.61
C LYS A 85 11.76 -14.27 -27.90
N LYS A 86 11.53 -15.16 -26.93
CA LYS A 86 10.31 -15.16 -26.11
C LYS A 86 10.16 -13.91 -25.25
N THR A 87 11.26 -13.41 -24.70
CA THR A 87 11.25 -12.22 -23.85
C THR A 87 11.05 -10.95 -24.69
N GLN A 88 11.67 -10.88 -25.87
CA GLN A 88 11.49 -9.82 -26.86
C GLN A 88 10.02 -9.71 -27.29
N GLN A 89 9.37 -10.84 -27.58
CA GLN A 89 7.95 -10.84 -27.95
C GLN A 89 7.08 -10.21 -26.84
N LYS A 90 7.31 -10.60 -25.57
CA LYS A 90 6.59 -10.01 -24.43
C LYS A 90 6.92 -8.52 -24.22
N PHE A 91 8.16 -8.12 -24.44
CA PHE A 91 8.58 -6.72 -24.39
C PHE A 91 7.86 -5.89 -25.46
N ASP A 92 7.78 -6.40 -26.69
CA ASP A 92 7.11 -5.71 -27.80
C ASP A 92 5.62 -5.55 -27.52
N GLU A 93 4.96 -6.61 -27.00
CA GLU A 93 3.57 -6.56 -26.53
C GLU A 93 3.40 -5.52 -25.41
N ALA A 94 4.23 -5.55 -24.37
CA ALA A 94 4.19 -4.62 -23.25
C ALA A 94 4.40 -3.15 -23.68
N ARG A 95 5.32 -2.91 -24.61
CA ARG A 95 5.62 -1.60 -25.17
C ARG A 95 4.48 -1.07 -26.06
N ALA A 96 3.81 -1.94 -26.81
CA ALA A 96 2.63 -1.57 -27.59
C ALA A 96 1.50 -1.05 -26.69
N ILE A 97 1.27 -1.71 -25.55
CA ILE A 97 0.29 -1.25 -24.54
C ILE A 97 0.71 0.12 -24.01
N GLN A 98 1.99 0.31 -23.66
CA GLN A 98 2.52 1.59 -23.18
C GLN A 98 2.28 2.75 -24.16
N LEU A 99 2.49 2.51 -25.45
CA LEU A 99 2.26 3.51 -26.49
C LEU A 99 0.78 3.90 -26.61
N GLU A 100 -0.15 2.99 -26.32
CA GLU A 100 -1.59 3.26 -26.42
C GLU A 100 -2.08 4.28 -25.40
N TYR A 101 -1.52 4.29 -24.18
CA TYR A 101 -1.83 5.29 -23.14
C TYR A 101 -0.77 6.39 -23.00
N GLN A 102 0.23 6.44 -23.88
CA GLN A 102 1.21 7.53 -23.90
C GLN A 102 0.57 8.94 -24.02
N PRO A 103 -0.47 9.16 -24.83
CA PRO A 103 -1.13 10.46 -24.90
C PRO A 103 -1.72 10.93 -23.55
N LEU A 104 -2.14 9.99 -22.70
CA LEU A 104 -2.60 10.31 -21.35
C LEU A 104 -1.45 10.83 -20.49
N ILE A 105 -0.27 10.19 -20.56
CA ILE A 105 0.93 10.65 -19.85
C ILE A 105 1.31 12.06 -20.30
N ASP A 106 1.25 12.31 -21.60
CA ASP A 106 1.62 13.60 -22.16
C ASP A 106 0.66 14.70 -21.68
N LYS A 107 -0.66 14.46 -21.73
CA LYS A 107 -1.68 15.36 -21.16
C LYS A 107 -1.46 15.64 -19.67
N LEU A 108 -1.17 14.60 -18.87
CA LEU A 108 -0.88 14.75 -17.44
C LEU A 108 0.38 15.57 -17.18
N SER A 109 1.42 15.38 -18.00
CA SER A 109 2.68 16.11 -17.86
C SER A 109 2.55 17.58 -18.24
N ALA A 110 1.73 17.89 -19.24
CA ALA A 110 1.49 19.26 -19.70
C ALA A 110 0.75 20.10 -18.66
N ASN A 111 -0.17 19.48 -17.90
CA ASN A 111 -1.00 20.15 -16.91
C ASN A 111 -0.48 20.03 -15.48
N ARG A 112 0.81 19.68 -15.31
CA ARG A 112 1.42 19.51 -14.00
C ARG A 112 1.59 20.88 -13.32
N GLY A 113 0.61 21.29 -12.51
CA GLY A 113 0.69 22.51 -11.72
C GLY A 113 -0.49 22.70 -10.76
N ASN A 114 -0.25 23.35 -9.62
CA ASN A 114 -1.26 23.57 -8.57
C ASN A 114 -2.22 24.74 -8.90
N THR A 115 -2.60 24.91 -10.18
CA THR A 115 -3.53 25.95 -10.61
C THR A 115 -4.96 25.44 -10.54
N ILE A 116 -5.91 26.34 -10.25
CA ILE A 116 -7.35 25.98 -10.22
C ILE A 116 -7.82 25.48 -11.59
N GLU A 117 -7.31 26.09 -12.67
CA GLU A 117 -7.60 25.66 -14.04
C GLU A 117 -7.05 24.26 -14.34
N GLY A 118 -5.82 23.96 -13.89
CA GLY A 118 -5.20 22.66 -14.05
C GLY A 118 -5.96 21.55 -13.32
N GLU A 119 -6.45 21.81 -12.11
CA GLU A 119 -7.26 20.83 -11.37
C GLU A 119 -8.62 20.58 -12.02
N HIS A 120 -9.28 21.62 -12.56
CA HIS A 120 -10.53 21.44 -13.29
C HIS A 120 -10.33 20.61 -14.56
N GLU A 121 -9.25 20.85 -15.31
CA GLU A 121 -8.91 20.05 -16.48
C GLU A 121 -8.56 18.60 -16.10
N ALA A 122 -7.80 18.40 -15.01
CA ALA A 122 -7.51 17.08 -14.48
C ALA A 122 -8.77 16.32 -14.06
N ALA A 123 -9.79 16.99 -13.52
CA ALA A 123 -11.08 16.39 -13.19
C ALA A 123 -11.84 15.92 -14.44
N HIS A 124 -11.86 16.71 -15.54
CA HIS A 124 -12.45 16.28 -16.81
C HIS A 124 -11.70 15.08 -17.41
N LEU A 125 -10.36 15.12 -17.38
CA LEU A 125 -9.54 13.99 -17.81
C LEU A 125 -9.77 12.75 -16.96
N PHE A 126 -9.95 12.92 -15.64
CA PHE A 126 -10.26 11.83 -14.74
C PHE A 126 -11.56 11.12 -15.14
N ASP A 127 -12.63 11.89 -15.38
CA ASP A 127 -13.93 11.35 -15.80
C ASP A 127 -13.85 10.63 -17.17
N GLU A 128 -13.12 11.22 -18.13
CA GLU A 128 -12.87 10.61 -19.45
C GLU A 128 -12.15 9.27 -19.32
N VAL A 129 -11.09 9.22 -18.49
CA VAL A 129 -10.28 8.02 -18.30
C VAL A 129 -11.06 6.94 -17.54
N GLU A 130 -11.82 7.31 -16.51
CA GLU A 130 -12.62 6.37 -15.72
C GLU A 130 -13.71 5.71 -16.56
N LYS A 131 -14.45 6.49 -17.35
CA LYS A 131 -15.63 6.01 -18.07
C LYS A 131 -15.30 5.38 -19.42
N THR A 132 -14.23 5.83 -20.08
CA THR A 132 -13.94 5.47 -21.48
C THR A 132 -12.61 4.75 -21.59
N THR A 133 -11.51 5.44 -21.30
CA THR A 133 -10.16 4.95 -21.63
C THR A 133 -9.80 3.69 -20.87
N LEU A 134 -10.04 3.63 -19.55
CA LEU A 134 -9.65 2.50 -18.73
C LEU A 134 -10.46 1.23 -19.06
N PRO A 135 -11.81 1.26 -19.18
CA PRO A 135 -12.58 0.09 -19.62
C PRO A 135 -12.18 -0.42 -21.00
N GLU A 136 -11.91 0.48 -21.96
CA GLU A 136 -11.45 0.09 -23.30
C GLU A 136 -10.08 -0.60 -23.27
N LEU A 137 -9.12 -0.03 -22.52
CA LEU A 137 -7.80 -0.62 -22.33
C LEU A 137 -7.87 -1.99 -21.65
N GLN A 138 -8.72 -2.14 -20.63
CA GLN A 138 -8.93 -3.41 -19.92
C GLN A 138 -9.54 -4.48 -20.82
N LYS A 139 -10.46 -4.09 -21.71
CA LYS A 139 -11.08 -5.00 -22.67
C LYS A 139 -10.07 -5.48 -23.71
N LYS A 140 -9.17 -4.61 -24.17
CA LYS A 140 -8.12 -4.97 -25.13
C LYS A 140 -7.00 -5.77 -24.50
N HIS A 141 -6.62 -5.45 -23.26
CA HIS A 141 -5.43 -5.97 -22.60
C HIS A 141 -5.76 -6.63 -21.26
N PRO A 142 -5.86 -7.98 -21.21
CA PRO A 142 -6.16 -8.71 -19.97
C PRO A 142 -5.18 -8.45 -18.81
N VAL A 143 -3.94 -8.05 -19.11
CA VAL A 143 -2.93 -7.68 -18.10
C VAL A 143 -3.36 -6.48 -17.25
N LEU A 144 -4.22 -5.61 -17.79
CA LEU A 144 -4.76 -4.44 -17.11
C LEU A 144 -6.05 -4.72 -16.34
N ALA A 145 -6.56 -5.95 -16.37
CA ALA A 145 -7.77 -6.33 -15.66
C ALA A 145 -7.66 -6.05 -14.15
N GLY A 146 -8.74 -5.52 -13.58
CA GLY A 146 -8.86 -5.21 -12.15
C GLY A 146 -8.09 -3.96 -11.69
N ILE A 147 -7.51 -3.18 -12.60
CA ILE A 147 -7.02 -1.84 -12.27
C ILE A 147 -8.22 -0.91 -12.07
N HIS A 148 -8.22 -0.15 -10.99
CA HIS A 148 -9.21 0.90 -10.75
C HIS A 148 -8.45 2.21 -10.54
N ILE A 149 -9.10 3.33 -10.88
CA ILE A 149 -8.56 4.64 -10.56
C ILE A 149 -8.83 4.90 -9.08
N PRO A 150 -7.80 5.23 -8.28
CA PRO A 150 -8.03 5.61 -6.90
C PRO A 150 -8.78 6.94 -6.89
N HIS A 151 -9.87 7.03 -6.12
CA HIS A 151 -10.62 8.27 -6.02
C HIS A 151 -9.87 9.28 -5.14
N PRO A 152 -9.77 10.56 -5.54
CA PRO A 152 -9.13 11.58 -4.72
C PRO A 152 -9.93 11.83 -3.44
N ILE A 153 -9.23 11.93 -2.32
CA ILE A 153 -9.82 12.26 -1.02
C ILE A 153 -9.16 13.54 -0.53
N PRO A 154 -9.87 14.69 -0.57
CA PRO A 154 -9.36 15.94 -0.02
C PRO A 154 -8.95 15.75 1.44
N TYR A 155 -7.74 16.20 1.79
CA TYR A 155 -7.15 16.03 3.13
C TYR A 155 -7.00 14.57 3.59
N GLY A 156 -7.07 13.60 2.67
CA GLY A 156 -6.98 12.18 2.96
C GLY A 156 -5.69 11.79 3.67
N ASN A 157 -4.54 12.36 3.29
CA ASN A 157 -3.29 12.04 3.98
C ASN A 157 -3.22 12.64 5.38
N LEU A 158 -3.77 13.84 5.58
CA LEU A 158 -3.83 14.45 6.91
C LEU A 158 -4.72 13.61 7.85
N PHE A 159 -5.91 13.24 7.39
CA PHE A 159 -6.81 12.38 8.14
C PHE A 159 -6.17 11.03 8.46
N ALA A 160 -5.58 10.35 7.46
CA ALA A 160 -4.90 9.08 7.67
C ALA A 160 -3.73 9.22 8.67
N SER A 161 -2.91 10.26 8.53
CA SER A 161 -1.77 10.51 9.43
C SER A 161 -2.23 10.68 10.88
N CYS A 162 -3.25 11.52 11.12
CA CYS A 162 -3.83 11.73 12.43
C CYS A 162 -4.46 10.44 12.98
N TYR A 163 -5.21 9.71 12.15
CA TYR A 163 -5.81 8.43 12.49
C TYR A 163 -4.74 7.44 12.98
N PHE A 164 -3.69 7.20 12.18
CA PHE A 164 -2.62 6.25 12.50
C PHE A 164 -1.84 6.66 13.76
N LEU A 165 -1.58 7.96 13.93
CA LEU A 165 -0.89 8.49 15.10
C LEU A 165 -1.71 8.27 16.38
N MET A 166 -2.98 8.67 16.38
CA MET A 166 -3.84 8.62 17.56
C MET A 166 -4.16 7.18 17.96
N THR A 167 -4.57 6.35 16.99
CA THR A 167 -4.91 4.94 17.25
C THR A 167 -3.68 4.08 17.54
N GLY A 168 -2.54 4.37 16.90
CA GLY A 168 -1.27 3.69 17.17
C GLY A 168 -0.73 3.99 18.57
N PHE A 169 -0.75 5.26 18.99
CA PHE A 169 -0.36 5.66 20.34
C PHE A 169 -1.27 5.03 21.40
N HIS A 170 -2.57 4.97 21.14
CA HIS A 170 -3.51 4.27 22.01
C HIS A 170 -3.22 2.76 22.10
N ALA A 171 -2.98 2.09 20.98
CA ALA A 171 -2.63 0.67 20.96
C ALA A 171 -1.36 0.37 21.78
N LEU A 172 -0.36 1.26 21.72
CA LEU A 172 0.83 1.18 22.58
C LEU A 172 0.46 1.21 24.08
N HIS A 173 -0.46 2.08 24.49
CA HIS A 173 -0.92 2.15 25.88
C HIS A 173 -1.68 0.88 26.31
N VAL A 174 -2.50 0.31 25.42
CA VAL A 174 -3.17 -0.97 25.67
C VAL A 174 -2.15 -2.09 25.90
N ILE A 175 -1.08 -2.15 25.10
CA ILE A 175 0.00 -3.13 25.27
C ILE A 175 0.70 -2.95 26.62
N VAL A 176 1.04 -1.71 27.00
CA VAL A 176 1.64 -1.42 28.32
C VAL A 176 0.70 -1.86 29.45
N GLY A 177 -0.58 -1.54 29.35
CA GLY A 177 -1.59 -1.97 30.33
C GLY A 177 -1.72 -3.49 30.41
N MET A 178 -1.66 -4.18 29.27
CA MET A 178 -1.71 -5.64 29.23
C MET A 178 -0.52 -6.26 29.95
N ILE A 179 0.69 -5.71 29.75
CA ILE A 179 1.90 -6.15 30.45
C ILE A 179 1.72 -5.96 31.97
N LEU A 180 1.19 -4.81 32.42
CA LEU A 180 0.91 -4.57 33.84
C LEU A 180 -0.09 -5.59 34.41
N PHE A 181 -1.17 -5.90 33.69
CA PHE A 181 -2.12 -6.94 34.11
C PHE A 181 -1.52 -8.34 34.13
N LEU A 182 -0.67 -8.69 33.16
CA LEU A 182 0.02 -9.98 33.14
C LEU A 182 0.94 -10.13 34.36
N ILE A 183 1.63 -9.07 34.77
CA ILE A 183 2.47 -9.06 35.97
C ILE A 183 1.62 -9.28 37.22
N ILE A 184 0.50 -8.58 37.36
CA ILE A 184 -0.43 -8.74 38.49
C ILE A 184 -1.01 -10.15 38.53
N LEU A 185 -1.46 -10.66 37.39
CA LEU A 185 -2.01 -12.00 37.24
C LEU A 185 -0.97 -13.06 37.62
N GLY A 186 0.27 -12.94 37.14
CA GLY A 186 1.36 -13.84 37.49
C GLY A 186 1.69 -13.84 38.99
N LYS A 187 1.70 -12.66 39.63
CA LYS A 187 1.91 -12.54 41.08
C LYS A 187 0.73 -13.12 41.88
N GLY A 188 -0.50 -12.94 41.39
CA GLY A 188 -1.72 -13.53 41.97
C GLY A 188 -1.72 -15.05 41.90
N LEU A 189 -1.43 -15.63 40.74
CA LEU A 189 -1.35 -17.09 40.54
C LEU A 189 -0.21 -17.73 41.35
N SER A 190 0.88 -17.00 41.58
CA SER A 190 1.99 -17.47 42.42
C SER A 190 1.74 -17.33 43.93
N GLY A 191 0.58 -16.81 44.35
CA GLY A 191 0.26 -16.55 45.75
C GLY A 191 1.09 -15.45 46.41
N LYS A 192 1.83 -14.65 45.62
CA LYS A 192 2.74 -13.59 46.10
C LYS A 192 2.05 -12.22 46.21
N LEU A 193 0.73 -12.18 46.11
CA LEU A 193 -0.07 -10.96 46.19
C LEU A 193 -0.38 -10.67 47.66
N THR A 194 0.45 -9.84 48.29
CA THR A 194 0.24 -9.37 49.68
C THR A 194 -0.43 -8.00 49.69
N ALA A 195 -1.02 -7.59 50.82
CA ALA A 195 -1.60 -6.25 51.02
C ALA A 195 -0.64 -5.10 50.68
N ALA A 196 0.68 -5.29 50.84
CA ALA A 196 1.70 -4.33 50.41
C ALA A 196 1.76 -4.06 48.89
N ASN A 197 1.07 -4.87 48.07
CA ASN A 197 0.94 -4.64 46.62
C ASN A 197 -0.42 -4.03 46.25
N SER A 198 -1.28 -3.66 47.22
CA SER A 198 -2.60 -3.06 46.92
C SER A 198 -2.45 -1.82 46.05
N ASP A 199 -1.48 -0.97 46.37
CA ASP A 199 -1.23 0.30 45.67
C ASP A 199 -0.83 0.05 44.21
N PHE A 200 -0.08 -1.02 43.94
CA PHE A 200 0.31 -1.41 42.59
C PHE A 200 -0.89 -1.89 41.77
N VAL A 201 -1.79 -2.66 42.39
CA VAL A 201 -3.00 -3.16 41.72
C VAL A 201 -3.98 -2.03 41.46
N GLU A 202 -4.16 -1.12 42.42
CA GLU A 202 -5.00 0.07 42.28
C GLU A 202 -4.49 0.99 41.17
N ASN A 203 -3.20 1.30 41.16
CA ASN A 203 -2.58 2.11 40.11
C ASN A 203 -2.68 1.48 38.72
N ALA A 204 -2.52 0.16 38.62
CA ALA A 204 -2.72 -0.54 37.35
C ALA A 204 -4.19 -0.53 36.89
N GLY A 205 -5.13 -0.65 37.82
CA GLY A 205 -6.56 -0.48 37.54
C GLY A 205 -6.90 0.92 37.05
N LEU A 206 -6.37 1.96 37.71
CA LEU A 206 -6.52 3.35 37.28
C LEU A 206 -5.91 3.61 35.90
N TYR A 207 -4.72 3.08 35.62
CA TYR A 207 -4.11 3.15 34.29
C TYR A 207 -5.01 2.51 33.22
N TRP A 208 -5.61 1.36 33.50
CA TRP A 208 -6.51 0.71 32.56
C TRP A 208 -7.78 1.52 32.29
N HIS A 209 -8.38 2.07 33.34
CA HIS A 209 -9.54 2.95 33.20
C HIS A 209 -9.21 4.21 32.42
N PHE A 210 -8.01 4.77 32.56
CA PHE A 210 -7.54 5.87 31.73
C PHE A 210 -7.46 5.47 30.26
N VAL A 211 -6.90 4.30 29.94
CA VAL A 211 -6.83 3.80 28.56
C VAL A 211 -8.24 3.60 27.97
N ASP A 212 -9.15 2.99 28.73
CA ASP A 212 -10.55 2.80 28.31
C ASP A 212 -11.25 4.16 28.07
N LEU A 213 -11.03 5.15 28.96
CA LEU A 213 -11.60 6.49 28.81
C LEU A 213 -11.10 7.17 27.54
N VAL A 214 -9.79 7.13 27.26
CA VAL A 214 -9.23 7.67 26.00
C VAL A 214 -9.90 7.02 24.78
N TRP A 215 -10.14 5.71 24.82
CA TRP A 215 -10.81 5.01 23.72
C TRP A 215 -12.26 5.47 23.51
N ILE A 216 -13.01 5.69 24.60
CA ILE A 216 -14.40 6.19 24.54
C ILE A 216 -14.47 7.55 23.84
N PHE A 217 -13.44 8.39 23.94
CA PHE A 217 -13.37 9.66 23.19
C PHE A 217 -12.84 9.50 21.76
N LEU A 218 -11.83 8.66 21.54
CA LEU A 218 -11.25 8.44 20.21
C LEU A 218 -12.22 7.77 19.24
N PHE A 219 -13.04 6.83 19.72
CA PHE A 219 -13.97 6.08 18.90
C PHE A 219 -14.98 6.99 18.16
N PRO A 220 -15.80 7.82 18.83
CA PRO A 220 -16.73 8.71 18.12
C PRO A 220 -16.01 9.77 17.29
N LEU A 221 -14.87 10.28 17.75
CA LEU A 221 -14.13 11.31 17.02
C LEU A 221 -13.60 10.81 15.67
N LEU A 222 -13.17 9.56 15.58
CA LEU A 222 -12.61 9.00 14.35
C LEU A 222 -13.62 8.22 13.49
N TYR A 223 -14.69 7.69 14.08
CA TYR A 223 -15.63 6.80 13.38
C TYR A 223 -17.03 7.39 13.15
N ILE A 224 -17.44 8.45 13.85
CA ILE A 224 -18.79 9.02 13.76
C ILE A 224 -18.81 10.43 13.15
N VAL A 225 -17.70 11.17 13.24
CA VAL A 225 -17.52 12.49 12.62
C VAL A 225 -17.32 12.38 11.10
#